data_AF-R7RT86-F1
#
_entry.id   AF-R7RT86-F1
#
_cell.length_a   1.000
_cell.length_b   1.000
_cell.length_c   1.000
_cell.angle_alpha   90.00
_cell.angle_beta   90.00
_cell.angle_gamma   90.00
#
_symmetry.space_group_name_H-M   'P 1'
#
loop_
_entity.id
_entity.type
_entity.pdbx_description
1 polymer ?
#
loop_
_entity_poly.entity_id
_entity_poly.type
_entity_poly.pdbx_seq_one_letter_code
_entity_poly.pdbx_strand_id
1 'polypeptide(L)' 'MDKEKDKLKVKVRQSKDGRKKKIKIENDFFKISIRVKDKDIEVCEDE' A
#
# COMPACT_ATOMS: atom_id res chain seq x y z
N MET A 1 14.31 -27.21 4.18
CA MET A 1 14.48 -25.89 3.54
C MET A 1 13.13 -25.22 3.57
N ASP A 2 12.84 -24.60 4.70
CA ASP A 2 11.65 -23.81 4.93
C ASP A 2 11.65 -22.67 3.92
N LYS A 3 10.85 -22.82 2.86
CA LYS A 3 10.42 -21.70 2.03
C LYS A 3 9.52 -20.86 2.92
N GLU A 4 10.14 -20.11 3.83
CA GLU A 4 9.50 -19.05 4.57
C GLU A 4 8.97 -18.11 3.50
N LYS A 5 7.69 -18.30 3.18
CA LYS A 5 7.03 -17.69 2.04
C LYS A 5 7.32 -16.19 2.13
N ASP A 6 8.03 -15.66 1.15
CA ASP A 6 8.19 -14.24 0.84
C ASP A 6 6.80 -13.60 0.80
N LYS A 7 6.26 -13.28 1.98
CA LYS A 7 4.88 -12.85 2.16
C LYS A 7 4.89 -11.34 2.01
N LEU A 8 4.31 -10.89 0.91
CA LEU A 8 4.08 -9.47 0.67
C LEU A 8 3.38 -8.83 1.87
N LYS A 9 4.08 -7.94 2.58
CA LYS A 9 3.51 -7.17 3.69
C LYS A 9 2.95 -5.87 3.14
N VAL A 10 1.64 -5.69 3.29
CA VAL A 10 0.94 -4.46 2.89
C VAL A 10 0.42 -3.76 4.13
N LYS A 11 0.83 -2.50 4.33
CA LYS A 11 0.36 -1.65 5.43
C LYS A 11 -0.28 -0.38 4.88
N VAL A 12 -1.57 -0.24 5.14
CA VAL A 12 -2.36 0.93 4.77
C VAL A 12 -2.64 1.77 6.01
N ARG A 13 -2.33 3.07 5.95
CA ARG A 13 -2.69 4.04 7.00
C ARG A 13 -3.39 5.23 6.37
N GLN A 14 -4.59 5.52 6.83
CA GLN A 14 -5.33 6.73 6.48
C GLN A 14 -5.11 7.81 7.55
N SER A 15 -5.08 9.08 7.15
CA SER A 15 -5.16 10.20 8.09
C SER A 15 -6.54 10.28 8.74
N LYS A 16 -6.62 10.86 9.94
CA LYS A 16 -7.90 11.12 10.62
C LYS A 16 -8.86 11.95 9.74
N ASP A 17 -8.30 12.88 8.97
CA ASP A 17 -9.06 13.75 8.07
C ASP A 17 -9.46 13.10 6.74
N GLY A 18 -9.15 11.80 6.53
CA GLY A 18 -9.47 11.07 5.29
C GLY A 18 -8.62 11.41 4.06
N ARG A 19 -8.12 12.65 3.94
CA ARG A 19 -7.48 13.23 2.74
C ARG A 19 -6.06 12.75 2.40
N LYS A 20 -5.50 11.87 3.21
CA LYS A 20 -4.13 11.36 3.03
C LYS A 20 -4.11 9.87 3.31
N LYS A 21 -3.61 9.11 2.35
CA LYS A 21 -3.38 7.68 2.50
C LYS A 21 -1.90 7.38 2.33
N LYS A 22 -1.35 6.57 3.22
CA LYS A 22 0.01 6.04 3.09
C LYS A 22 -0.10 4.53 2.94
N ILE A 23 0.34 4.02 1.80
CA ILE A 23 0.39 2.59 1.50
C ILE A 23 1.87 2.21 1.49
N LYS A 24 2.24 1.21 2.28
CA LYS A 24 3.56 0.59 2.24
C LYS A 24 3.41 -0.84 1.80
N ILE A 25 4.18 -1.23 0.79
CA ILE A 25 4.24 -2.58 0.27
C ILE A 25 5.70 -2.99 0.39
N GLU A 26 5.98 -4.02 1.17
CA GLU A 26 7.34 -4.47 1.41
C GLU A 26 7.43 -5.99 1.36
N ASN A 27 8.55 -6.45 0.80
CA ASN A 27 9.01 -7.82 0.82
C ASN A 27 10.54 -7.83 0.82
N ASP A 28 11.19 -8.99 0.91
CA ASP A 28 12.65 -9.06 1.06
C ASP A 28 13.42 -8.48 -0.14
N PHE A 29 12.80 -8.46 -1.33
CA PHE A 29 13.41 -7.94 -2.56
C PHE A 29 13.05 -6.48 -2.89
N PHE A 30 11.95 -5.94 -2.35
CA PHE A 30 11.52 -4.60 -2.72
C PHE A 30 10.69 -3.90 -1.64
N LYS A 31 10.79 -2.57 -1.62
CA LYS A 31 10.07 -1.70 -0.70
C LYS A 31 9.49 -0.51 -1.43
N ILE A 32 8.17 -0.44 -1.50
CA ILE A 32 7.42 0.63 -2.15
C ILE A 32 6.61 1.39 -1.10
N SER A 33 6.64 2.73 -1.17
CA SER A 33 5.86 3.61 -0.30
C SER A 33 5.11 4.62 -1.15
N ILE A 34 3.79 4.50 -1.18
CA ILE A 34 2.90 5.39 -1.93
C ILE A 34 2.26 6.35 -0.94
N ARG A 35 2.31 7.65 -1.24
CA ARG A 35 1.64 8.70 -0.48
C ARG A 35 0.62 9.39 -1.36
N VAL A 36 -0.64 9.10 -1.10
CA VAL A 36 -1.78 9.78 -1.70
C VAL A 36 -2.04 11.04 -0.90
N LYS A 37 -2.09 12.18 -1.59
CA LYS A 37 -2.67 13.43 -1.11
C LYS A 37 -3.79 13.75 -2.08
N ASP A 38 -4.99 13.99 -1.58
CA ASP A 38 -6.16 14.33 -2.40
C ASP A 38 -5.84 15.39 -3.45
N LYS A 39 -5.74 14.91 -4.68
CA LYS A 39 -6.21 15.49 -5.94
C LYS A 39 -6.58 14.27 -6.77
N ASP A 40 -7.86 13.91 -6.72
CA ASP A 40 -8.52 13.00 -7.66
C ASP A 40 -7.85 11.61 -7.82
N ILE A 41 -8.19 10.67 -6.93
CA ILE A 41 -7.99 9.25 -7.22
C ILE A 41 -9.36 8.65 -7.50
N GLU A 42 -9.72 8.58 -8.77
CA GLU A 42 -10.71 7.61 -9.26
C GLU A 42 -10.10 6.23 -9.12
N VAL A 43 -10.69 5.41 -8.25
CA VAL A 43 -10.43 3.97 -8.22
C VAL A 43 -11.50 3.37 -9.10
N CYS A 44 -11.17 3.06 -10.36
CA CYS A 44 -12.01 2.19 -11.17
C CYS A 44 -11.89 0.77 -10.61
N GLU A 45 -13.00 0.18 -10.21
CA GLU A 45 -13.11 -1.26 -9.99
C GLU A 45 -13.31 -1.89 -11.38
N ASP A 46 -12.38 -2.73 -11.82
CA ASP A 46 -12.61 -3.60 -12.99
C ASP A 46 -13.66 -4.66 -12.60
N GLU A 47 -14.80 -4.68 -13.32
CA GLU A 47 -15.88 -5.71 -13.25
C GLU A 47 -15.39 -7.13 -13.57
#